data_AF-A0A432R6R1-F1
#
_entry.id   AF-A0A432R6R1-F1
#
_cell.length_a   1.000
_cell.length_b   1.000
_cell.length_c   1.000
_cell.angle_alpha   90.00
_cell.angle_beta   90.00
_cell.angle_gamma   90.00
#
_symmetry.space_group_name_H-M   'P 1'
#
loop_
_entity.id
_entity.type
_entity.pdbx_description
1 polymer ?
#
loop_
_entity_poly.entity_id
_entity_poly.type
_entity_poly.pdbx_seq_one_letter_code
_entity_poly.pdbx_strand_id
1 'polypeptide(L)' 'TKNLRGHVKGYMEVYSRDAELLFRAAYRKLKLRYSKGDPSYEWAVRRVAEHLKLPLKRVNLQPPITASKGKR' A
#
# COMPACT_ATOMS: atom_id res chain seq x y z
N THR A 1 8.44 17.59 -17.08
CA THR A 1 7.23 17.65 -16.25
C THR A 1 7.55 17.26 -14.81
N LYS A 2 7.49 18.22 -13.87
CA LYS A 2 7.82 18.07 -12.45
C LYS A 2 6.65 17.46 -11.66
N ASN A 3 6.43 16.14 -11.78
CA ASN A 3 5.48 15.45 -10.90
C ASN A 3 6.14 14.23 -10.20
N LEU A 4 7.48 14.10 -10.26
CA LEU A 4 8.14 12.77 -10.20
C LEU A 4 9.45 12.72 -9.35
N ARG A 5 9.76 13.71 -8.49
CA ARG A 5 10.99 13.77 -7.64
C ARG A 5 10.76 13.69 -6.11
N GLY A 6 9.61 13.17 -5.65
CA GLY A 6 9.45 12.77 -4.24
C GLY A 6 8.64 13.70 -3.33
N HIS A 7 7.84 14.62 -3.90
CA HIS A 7 6.94 15.49 -3.12
C HIS A 7 5.59 14.83 -2.79
N VAL A 8 5.02 14.01 -3.69
CA VAL A 8 3.77 13.28 -3.39
C VAL A 8 4.11 11.99 -2.65
N LYS A 9 3.63 11.90 -1.43
CA LYS A 9 3.69 10.74 -0.54
C LYS A 9 2.31 10.58 0.08
N GLY A 10 1.93 9.34 0.38
CA GLY A 10 0.65 9.10 1.03
C GLY A 10 0.46 7.66 1.39
N TYR A 11 -0.75 7.37 1.87
CA TYR A 11 -1.20 6.04 2.21
C TYR A 11 -2.46 5.72 1.41
N MET A 12 -2.62 4.44 1.09
CA MET A 12 -3.88 3.86 0.65
C MET A 12 -4.32 2.91 1.75
N GLU A 13 -5.50 3.14 2.29
CA GLU A 13 -6.02 2.46 3.47
C GLU A 13 -7.34 1.79 3.12
N VAL A 14 -7.46 0.53 3.54
CA VAL A 14 -8.68 -0.26 3.39
C VAL A 14 -9.28 -0.40 4.77
N TYR A 15 -10.54 -0.01 4.91
CA TYR A 15 -11.28 -0.05 6.16
C TYR A 15 -12.44 -1.06 6.08
N SER A 16 -12.79 -1.64 7.23
CA SER A 16 -14.04 -2.38 7.40
C SER A 16 -15.23 -1.42 7.44
N ARG A 17 -16.45 -1.99 7.48
CA ARG A 17 -17.67 -1.19 7.67
C ARG A 17 -17.72 -0.50 9.03
N ASP A 18 -17.02 -1.06 10.01
CA ASP A 18 -16.93 -0.55 11.39
C ASP A 18 -15.73 0.41 11.58
N ALA A 19 -15.19 0.95 10.49
CA ALA A 19 -14.04 1.86 10.46
C ALA A 19 -12.72 1.27 11.01
N GLU A 20 -12.60 -0.06 11.06
CA GLU A 20 -11.35 -0.71 11.44
C GLU A 20 -10.39 -0.75 10.26
N LEU A 21 -9.10 -0.43 10.49
CA LEU A 21 -8.09 -0.48 9.44
C LEU A 21 -7.68 -1.93 9.14
N LEU A 22 -8.07 -2.42 7.97
CA LEU A 22 -7.78 -3.78 7.50
C LEU A 22 -6.42 -3.88 6.83
N PHE A 23 -6.06 -2.88 6.01
CA PHE A 23 -4.81 -2.87 5.26
C PHE A 23 -4.32 -1.46 4.97
N ARG A 24 -3.00 -1.27 4.98
CA ARG A 24 -2.36 -0.01 4.59
C ARG A 24 -1.19 -0.28 3.65
N ALA A 25 -1.21 0.42 2.51
CA ALA A 25 -0.07 0.53 1.60
C ALA A 25 0.50 1.95 1.63
N ALA A 26 1.83 2.07 1.68
CA ALA A 26 2.53 3.34 1.59
C ALA A 26 2.95 3.62 0.14
N TYR A 27 2.60 4.81 -0.36
CA TYR A 27 3.05 5.32 -1.66
C TYR A 27 4.22 6.28 -1.47
N ARG A 28 5.43 5.87 -1.89
CA ARG A 28 6.64 6.70 -1.77
C ARG A 28 7.61 6.42 -2.90
N LYS A 29 8.20 7.48 -3.48
CA LYS A 29 9.16 7.38 -4.60
C LYS A 29 8.59 6.53 -5.76
N LEU A 30 7.31 6.75 -6.09
CA LEU A 30 6.57 6.00 -7.12
C LEU A 30 6.46 4.50 -6.83
N LYS A 31 6.53 4.08 -5.57
CA LYS A 31 6.42 2.67 -5.17
C LYS A 31 5.28 2.52 -4.19
N LEU A 32 4.43 1.51 -4.41
CA LEU A 32 3.48 1.02 -3.42
C LEU A 32 4.15 -0.09 -2.61
N ARG A 33 4.12 0.05 -1.28
CA ARG A 33 4.74 -0.88 -0.35
C ARG A 33 3.76 -1.27 0.73
N TYR A 34 3.77 -2.54 1.13
CA TYR A 34 3.14 -3.00 2.35
C TYR A 34 3.56 -2.11 3.53
N SER A 35 2.58 -1.66 4.31
CA SER A 35 2.84 -0.95 5.56
C SER A 35 2.39 -1.78 6.76
N LYS A 36 1.13 -2.23 6.78
CA LYS A 36 0.54 -3.05 7.85
C LYS A 36 -0.82 -3.62 7.44
N GLY A 37 -1.32 -4.57 8.21
CA GLY A 37 -2.65 -5.16 8.04
C GLY A 37 -2.61 -6.50 7.30
N ASP A 38 -3.77 -6.98 6.88
CA ASP A 38 -3.91 -8.26 6.19
C ASP A 38 -3.64 -8.12 4.68
N PRO A 39 -2.59 -8.78 4.12
CA PRO A 39 -2.27 -8.74 2.70
C PRO A 39 -3.36 -9.31 1.79
N SER A 40 -4.33 -10.05 2.32
CA SER A 40 -5.50 -10.52 1.55
C SER A 40 -6.29 -9.36 0.91
N TYR A 41 -6.19 -8.14 1.46
CA TYR A 41 -6.83 -6.93 0.94
C TYR A 41 -5.97 -6.16 -0.10
N GLU A 42 -4.80 -6.68 -0.51
CA GLU A 42 -3.92 -5.99 -1.46
C GLU A 42 -4.60 -5.68 -2.81
N TRP A 43 -5.57 -6.50 -3.20
CA TRP A 43 -6.30 -6.36 -4.46
C TRP A 43 -7.04 -5.01 -4.55
N ALA A 44 -7.59 -4.53 -3.43
CA ALA A 44 -8.34 -3.27 -3.38
C ALA A 44 -7.42 -2.08 -3.66
N VAL A 45 -6.23 -2.09 -3.05
CA VAL A 45 -5.20 -1.08 -3.29
C VAL A 45 -4.75 -1.08 -4.75
N ARG A 46 -4.57 -2.26 -5.37
CA ARG A 46 -4.21 -2.36 -6.80
C ARG A 46 -5.27 -1.76 -7.69
N ARG A 47 -6.54 -2.14 -7.50
CA ARG A 47 -7.68 -1.64 -8.27
C ARG A 47 -7.79 -0.12 -8.22
N VAL A 48 -7.66 0.47 -7.03
CA VAL A 48 -7.70 1.93 -6.87
C VAL A 48 -6.50 2.60 -7.56
N ALA A 49 -5.29 2.04 -7.42
CA ALA A 49 -4.10 2.62 -8.04
C ALA A 49 -4.16 2.59 -9.58
N GLU A 50 -4.70 1.52 -10.15
CA GLU A 50 -4.97 1.38 -11.58
C GLU A 50 -6.04 2.38 -12.05
N HIS A 51 -7.16 2.46 -11.34
CA HIS A 51 -8.25 3.38 -11.65
C HIS A 51 -7.79 4.85 -11.66
N LEU A 52 -7.01 5.23 -10.64
CA LEU A 52 -6.44 6.57 -10.52
C LEU A 52 -5.23 6.82 -11.44
N LYS A 53 -4.79 5.81 -12.20
CA LYS A 53 -3.62 5.86 -13.09
C LYS A 53 -2.37 6.39 -12.36
N LEU A 54 -2.16 5.94 -11.12
CA LEU A 54 -1.02 6.39 -10.32
C LEU A 54 0.29 5.99 -11.02
N PRO A 55 1.31 6.85 -11.05
CA PRO A 55 2.60 6.48 -11.59
C PRO A 55 3.30 5.50 -10.64
N LEU A 56 3.40 4.23 -11.07
CA LEU A 56 3.99 3.14 -10.30
C LEU A 56 5.25 2.60 -10.98
N LYS A 57 6.38 2.66 -10.27
CA LYS A 57 7.64 1.98 -10.65
C LYS A 57 7.74 0.57 -10.09
N ARG A 58 7.17 0.33 -8.90
CA ARG A 58 7.18 -0.99 -8.25
C ARG A 58 6.02 -1.13 -7.28
N VAL A 59 5.47 -2.33 -7.20
CA VAL A 59 4.44 -2.72 -6.23
C VAL A 59 4.98 -3.89 -5.41
N ASN A 60 5.01 -3.75 -4.10
CA ASN A 60 5.30 -4.85 -3.17
C ASN A 60 4.35 -4.73 -1.98
N LEU A 61 3.21 -5.40 -2.06
CA LEU A 61 2.13 -5.31 -1.06
C LEU A 61 2.13 -6.48 -0.09
N GLN A 62 3.15 -7.34 -0.17
CA GLN A 62 3.34 -8.44 0.75
C GLN A 62 4.26 -8.02 1.92
N PRO A 63 4.06 -8.60 3.11
CA PRO A 63 4.92 -8.35 4.24
C PRO A 63 6.34 -8.88 3.95
N PRO A 64 7.38 -8.33 4.60
CA PRO A 64 8.71 -8.87 4.50
C PRO A 64 8.72 -10.35 4.92
N ILE A 65 9.42 -11.20 4.17
CA ILE A 65 9.52 -12.65 4.39
C ILE A 65 10.03 -13.00 5.81
N THR A 66 10.67 -12.05 6.50
CA THR A 66 11.15 -12.17 7.89
C THR A 66 10.13 -11.84 8.99
N ALA A 67 8.92 -11.40 8.65
CA ALA A 67 7.90 -11.00 9.63
C ALA A 67 7.16 -12.18 10.31
N SER A 68 7.55 -13.43 10.03
CA SER A 68 7.02 -14.64 10.68
C SER A 68 7.74 -15.01 11.99
N LYS A 69 8.42 -14.06 12.65
CA LYS A 69 8.89 -14.24 14.04
C LYS A 69 8.21 -13.24 14.98
N GLY A 70 7.17 -13.74 15.65
CA GLY A 70 6.81 -13.32 17.01
C GLY A 70 5.55 -12.47 17.15
N LYS A 71 4.46 -13.10 17.57
CA LYS A 71 3.78 -12.71 18.83
C LYS A 71 2.82 -13.81 19.31
N ARG A 72 3.12 -14.25 20.54
CA ARG A 72 2.46 -15.24 21.42
C ARG A 72 2.88 -16.69 21.19
#